data_AF-A0A6C2U2L1-F1
#
_entry.id   AF-A0A6C2U2L1-F1
#
_cell.length_a   1.000
_cell.length_b   1.000
_cell.length_c   1.000
_cell.angle_alpha   90.00
_cell.angle_beta   90.00
_cell.angle_gamma   90.00
#
_symmetry.space_group_name_H-M   'P 1'
#
loop_
_entity.id
_entity.type
_entity.pdbx_description
1 polymer ?
#
loop_
_entity_poly.entity_id
_entity_poly.type
_entity_poly.pdbx_seq_one_letter_code
_entity_poly.pdbx_strand_id
1 'polypeptide(L)' 'MKKMPKVVHKGEECFFDKETRRLSPVGRPWESIALSEFQYAHYVALTTPVFFAPKH' A
#
# COMPACT_ATOMS: atom_id res chain seq x y z
N MET A 1 -1.83 -15.29 9.71
CA MET A 1 -0.87 -14.28 9.20
C MET A 1 -1.67 -13.14 8.57
N LYS A 2 -1.56 -11.90 9.08
CA LYS A 2 -2.18 -10.72 8.43
C LYS A 2 -1.58 -10.61 7.01
N LYS A 3 -2.40 -10.66 5.95
CA LYS A 3 -1.92 -10.45 4.58
C LYS A 3 -1.69 -8.95 4.39
N MET A 4 -0.42 -8.52 4.23
CA MET A 4 -0.10 -7.14 3.87
C MET A 4 -0.47 -6.90 2.40
N PRO A 5 -1.16 -5.80 2.07
CA PRO A 5 -1.51 -5.49 0.69
C PRO A 5 -0.25 -5.22 -0.14
N LYS A 6 -0.25 -5.74 -1.37
CA LYS A 6 0.81 -5.48 -2.35
C LYS A 6 0.37 -4.35 -3.29
N VAL A 7 1.28 -3.44 -3.57
CA VAL A 7 1.08 -2.28 -4.46
C VAL A 7 2.29 -2.14 -5.38
N VAL A 8 2.14 -1.40 -6.48
CA VAL A 8 3.25 -1.07 -7.37
C VAL A 8 3.74 0.35 -7.08
N HIS A 9 5.04 0.50 -6.83
CA HIS A 9 5.71 1.79 -6.65
C HIS A 9 6.86 1.90 -7.66
N LYS A 10 6.79 2.89 -8.56
CA LYS A 10 7.82 3.12 -9.61
C LYS A 10 8.16 1.88 -10.45
N GLY A 11 7.20 0.99 -10.67
CA GLY A 11 7.38 -0.25 -11.45
C GLY A 11 7.84 -1.46 -10.64
N GLU A 12 8.06 -1.32 -9.32
CA GLU A 12 8.39 -2.43 -8.42
C GLU A 12 7.20 -2.83 -7.55
N GLU A 13 7.05 -4.13 -7.29
CA GLU A 13 6.08 -4.62 -6.30
C GLU A 13 6.59 -4.37 -4.88
N CYS A 14 5.74 -3.77 -4.05
CA CYS A 14 6.03 -3.44 -2.66
C CYS A 14 4.88 -3.89 -1.74
N PHE A 15 5.23 -4.31 -0.52
CA PHE A 15 4.29 -4.43 0.59
C PHE A 15 4.02 -3.05 1.17
N PHE A 16 2.73 -2.70 1.27
CA PHE A 16 2.29 -1.47 1.93
C PHE A 16 1.90 -1.75 3.38
N ASP A 17 2.59 -1.08 4.31
CA ASP A 17 2.26 -1.10 5.72
C ASP A 17 1.54 0.20 6.11
N LYS A 18 0.25 0.07 6.39
CA LYS A 18 -0.61 1.18 6.78
C LYS A 18 -0.33 1.69 8.20
N GLU A 19 0.16 0.82 9.10
CA GLU A 19 0.42 1.15 10.50
C GLU A 19 1.71 1.96 10.61
N THR A 20 2.76 1.56 9.88
CA THR A 20 4.06 2.26 9.90
C THR A 20 4.22 3.32 8.81
N ARG A 21 3.26 3.43 7.87
CA ARG A 21 3.29 4.34 6.71
C ARG A 21 4.53 4.11 5.83
N ARG A 22 4.89 2.84 5.60
CA ARG A 22 6.07 2.46 4.81
C ARG A 22 5.71 1.58 3.63
N LEU A 23 6.56 1.62 2.61
CA LEU A 23 6.60 0.63 1.53
C LEU A 23 7.86 -0.20 1.65
N SER A 24 7.75 -1.51 1.49
CA SER A 24 8.88 -2.43 1.50
C SER A 24 8.90 -3.23 0.20
N PRO A 25 9.95 -3.14 -0.63
CA PRO A 25 10.04 -3.93 -1.86
C PRO A 25 9.91 -5.43 -1.57
N VAL A 26 9.21 -6.16 -2.44
CA VAL A 26 9.10 -7.62 -2.31
C VAL A 26 10.50 -8.23 -2.49
N GLY A 27 10.92 -9.04 -1.52
CA GLY A 27 12.26 -9.67 -1.51
C GLY A 27 13.37 -8.83 -0.86
N ARG A 28 13.16 -7.53 -0.63
CA ARG A 28 14.13 -6.63 0.05
C ARG A 28 13.45 -5.81 1.16
N PRO A 29 12.91 -6.45 2.21
CA PRO A 29 12.15 -5.75 3.25
C PRO A 29 12.98 -4.76 4.08
N TRP A 30 14.31 -4.90 4.09
CA TRP A 30 15.22 -3.96 4.76
C TRP A 30 15.29 -2.60 4.06
N GLU A 31 14.95 -2.51 2.77
CA GLU A 31 14.90 -1.25 2.00
C GLU A 31 13.55 -0.52 2.14
N SER A 32 12.95 -0.58 3.32
CA SER A 32 11.65 0.05 3.53
C SER A 32 11.75 1.59 3.47
N ILE A 33 10.90 2.22 2.68
CA ILE A 33 10.83 3.67 2.50
C ILE A 33 9.65 4.26 3.25
N ALA A 34 9.84 5.40 3.91
CA ALA A 34 8.75 6.16 4.52
C ALA A 34 7.96 6.91 3.45
N LEU A 35 6.64 6.86 3.53
CA LEU A 35 5.76 7.54 2.60
C LEU A 35 5.47 8.98 3.05
N SER A 36 5.45 9.91 2.09
CA SER A 36 4.85 11.23 2.33
C SER A 36 3.34 11.11 2.62
N GLU A 37 2.73 12.17 3.13
CA GLU A 37 1.28 12.20 3.36
C GLU A 37 0.46 11.92 2.10
N PHE A 38 0.83 12.54 0.98
CA PHE A 38 0.17 12.32 -0.30
C PHE A 38 0.32 10.88 -0.79
N GLN A 39 1.52 10.32 -0.70
CA GLN A 39 1.76 8.93 -1.09
C GLN A 39 0.97 7.95 -0.20
N TYR A 40 0.96 8.18 1.11
CA TYR A 40 0.17 7.39 2.05
C TYR A 40 -1.32 7.39 1.69
N ALA A 41 -1.90 8.56 1.46
CA ALA A 41 -3.31 8.69 1.08
C ALA A 41 -3.62 7.92 -0.22
N HIS A 42 -2.74 8.03 -1.23
CA HIS A 42 -2.86 7.29 -2.49
C HIS A 42 -2.87 5.77 -2.25
N TYR A 43 -1.90 5.23 -1.51
CA TYR A 43 -1.82 3.78 -1.27
C TYR A 43 -2.95 3.26 -0.36
N VAL A 44 -3.43 4.08 0.58
CA VAL A 44 -4.64 3.75 1.35
C VAL A 44 -5.85 3.64 0.42
N ALA A 45 -6.04 4.57 -0.51
CA ALA A 45 -7.15 4.52 -1.46
C ALA A 45 -7.09 3.28 -2.36
N LEU A 46 -5.90 2.90 -2.84
CA LEU A 46 -5.71 1.70 -3.68
C LEU A 46 -5.98 0.39 -2.94
N THR A 47 -5.73 0.35 -1.63
CA THR A 47 -5.86 -0.87 -0.81
C THR A 47 -7.18 -0.94 -0.05
N THR A 48 -7.95 0.14 -0.04
CA THR A 48 -9.29 0.16 0.52
C THR A 48 -10.26 -0.35 -0.55
N PRO A 49 -10.99 -1.46 -0.30
CA PRO A 49 -12.05 -1.87 -1.21
C PRO A 49 -13.14 -0.79 -1.19
N VAL A 50 -13.21 0.02 -2.25
CA VAL A 50 -14.30 0.98 -2.40
C VAL A 50 -15.53 0.19 -2.80
N PHE A 51 -16.40 -0.07 -1.82
CA PHE A 51 -17.75 -0.60 -2.05
C PHE A 51 -18.58 0.47 -2.77
N PHE A 52 -18.45 0.55 -4.09
CA PHE A 52 -19.54 1.07 -4.91
C PHE A 52 -20.60 -0.04 -4.98
N ALA A 53 -21.48 -0.09 -3.99
CA ALA A 53 -22.76 -0.75 -4.18
C ALA A 53 -23.61 0.20 -5.04
N PRO A 54 -23.86 -0.07 -6.34
CA PRO A 54 -24.90 0.65 -7.05
C PRO A 54 -26.20 0.36 -6.30
N LYS A 55 -26.77 1.38 -5.65
CA LYS A 55 -28.13 1.29 -5.13
C LYS A 55 -29.04 1.23 -6.35
N HIS A 56 -29.52 0.01 -6.60
CA HIS A 56 -30.45 -0.31 -7.66
C HIS A 56 -31.84 0.25 -7.36
#